data_AF-A0A928JSC1-F1
#
_entry.id   AF-A0A928JSC1-F1
#
_cell.length_a   1.000
_cell.length_b   1.000
_cell.length_c   1.000
_cell.angle_alpha   90.00
_cell.angle_beta   90.00
_cell.angle_gamma   90.00
#
_symmetry.space_group_name_H-M   'P 1'
#
loop_
_entity.id
_entity.type
_entity.pdbx_description
1 polymer ?
#
loop_
_entity_poly.entity_id
_entity_poly.type
_entity_poly.pdbx_seq_one_letter_code
_entity_poly.pdbx_strand_id
1 'polypeptide(L)'
;MFCRYLFYCYFNALELAPTFIKMDIEGAELKALCGAEKTIKKYAPKLYVCAYHRNEDLFSLPLKIWELSPDYKIFFRHSKYIPAWESNFYCKI
;
A
#
# COMPACT_ATOMS: atom_id res chain seq x y z
N MET A 1 1.31 2.90 16.44
CA MET A 1 0.11 2.11 16.83
C MET A 1 -1.22 2.78 16.43
N PHE A 2 -1.23 3.97 15.82
CA PHE A 2 -2.47 4.74 15.56
C PHE A 2 -3.05 4.66 14.13
N CYS A 3 -2.32 4.15 13.13
CA CYS A 3 -2.80 4.13 11.73
C CYS A 3 -3.19 2.72 11.25
N ARG A 4 -3.56 1.82 12.17
CA ARG A 4 -3.54 0.37 11.90
C ARG A 4 -4.76 -0.19 11.16
N TYR A 5 -5.91 0.50 11.11
CA TYR A 5 -7.17 -0.10 10.61
C TYR A 5 -8.24 0.86 10.08
N LEU A 6 -8.11 2.18 10.19
CA LEU A 6 -9.24 3.09 9.98
C LEU A 6 -9.73 3.14 8.52
N PHE A 7 -8.85 3.15 7.53
CA PHE A 7 -9.27 3.26 6.12
C PHE A 7 -9.94 1.99 5.59
N TYR A 8 -9.38 0.81 5.88
CA TYR A 8 -9.94 -0.48 5.44
C TYR A 8 -11.27 -0.81 6.13
N CYS A 9 -11.39 -0.50 7.43
CA CYS A 9 -12.61 -0.75 8.19
C CYS A 9 -13.75 0.14 7.69
N TYR A 10 -13.46 1.39 7.32
CA TYR A 10 -14.48 2.34 6.87
C TYR A 10 -15.14 1.95 5.54
N PHE A 11 -14.36 1.51 4.53
CA PHE A 11 -14.92 1.07 3.26
C PHE A 11 -15.78 -0.19 3.39
N ASN A 12 -15.35 -1.17 4.20
CA ASN A 12 -16.14 -2.36 4.46
C ASN A 12 -17.42 -2.04 5.26
N ALA A 13 -17.36 -1.12 6.23
CA ALA A 13 -18.53 -0.71 7.01
C ALA A 13 -19.58 0.05 6.18
N LEU A 14 -19.17 0.66 5.06
CA LEU A 14 -20.06 1.40 4.16
C LEU A 14 -20.41 0.63 2.86
N GLU A 15 -19.95 -0.62 2.70
CA GLU A 15 -20.12 -1.42 1.49
C GLU A 15 -19.61 -0.76 0.19
N LEU A 16 -18.65 0.15 0.28
CA LEU A 16 -18.12 0.89 -0.86
C LEU A 16 -16.89 0.20 -1.47
N ALA A 17 -16.83 0.16 -2.80
CA ALA A 17 -15.67 -0.31 -3.55
C ALA A 17 -14.55 0.75 -3.54
N PRO A 18 -13.36 0.46 -2.96
CA PRO A 18 -12.27 1.41 -3.00
C PRO A 18 -11.67 1.46 -4.41
N THR A 19 -11.41 2.67 -4.89
CA THR A 19 -10.73 2.91 -6.18
C THR A 19 -9.24 3.22 -6.01
N PHE A 20 -8.85 3.69 -4.81
CA PHE A 20 -7.49 4.09 -4.47
C PHE A 20 -7.21 3.82 -2.99
N ILE A 21 -6.03 3.30 -2.69
CA ILE A 21 -5.55 3.05 -1.32
C ILE A 21 -4.18 3.69 -1.15
N LYS A 22 -4.08 4.65 -0.22
CA LYS A 22 -2.81 5.20 0.25
C LYS A 22 -2.44 4.55 1.58
N MET A 23 -1.19 4.12 1.72
CA MET A 23 -0.64 3.52 2.94
C MET A 23 0.60 4.28 3.39
N ASP A 24 0.48 4.87 4.59
CA ASP A 24 1.55 5.52 5.34
C ASP A 24 1.31 5.23 6.82
N ILE A 25 1.89 4.13 7.33
CA ILE A 25 1.45 3.46 8.57
C ILE A 25 2.64 3.22 9.53
N GLU A 26 3.70 4.02 9.42
CA GLU A 26 4.84 4.01 10.35
C GLU A 26 5.47 2.60 10.47
N GLY A 27 5.71 1.94 9.33
CA GLY A 27 6.37 0.63 9.27
C GLY A 27 5.44 -0.57 9.42
N ALA A 28 4.13 -0.39 9.23
CA ALA A 28 3.14 -1.48 9.24
C ALA A 28 2.51 -1.74 7.85
N GLU A 29 3.10 -1.24 6.78
CA GLU A 29 2.61 -1.29 5.40
C GLU A 29 2.40 -2.73 4.95
N LEU A 30 3.37 -3.62 5.20
CA LEU A 30 3.24 -5.03 4.87
C LEU A 30 2.05 -5.69 5.59
N LYS A 31 1.87 -5.38 6.88
CA LYS A 31 0.73 -5.90 7.66
C LYS A 31 -0.60 -5.35 7.14
N ALA A 32 -0.63 -4.09 6.70
CA ALA A 32 -1.80 -3.46 6.12
C ALA A 32 -2.16 -4.07 4.76
N LEU A 33 -1.17 -4.36 3.90
CA LEU A 33 -1.36 -5.09 2.64
C LEU A 33 -1.95 -6.49 2.89
N CYS A 34 -1.42 -7.23 3.87
CA CYS A 34 -1.99 -8.53 4.26
C CYS A 34 -3.44 -8.39 4.77
N GLY A 35 -3.72 -7.38 5.60
CA GLY A 35 -5.08 -7.11 6.08
C GLY A 35 -6.05 -6.71 4.97
N ALA A 36 -5.56 -6.05 3.92
CA ALA A 36 -6.33 -5.56 2.78
C ALA A 36 -6.43 -6.57 1.62
N GLU A 37 -5.85 -7.77 1.75
CA GLU A 37 -5.72 -8.76 0.66
C GLU A 37 -7.04 -9.04 -0.06
N LYS A 38 -8.12 -9.31 0.69
CA LYS A 38 -9.44 -9.62 0.11
C LYS A 38 -9.98 -8.46 -0.72
N THR A 39 -9.80 -7.23 -0.24
CA THR A 39 -10.25 -6.02 -0.92
C THR A 39 -9.41 -5.72 -2.16
N ILE A 40 -8.09 -5.89 -2.08
CA ILE A 40 -7.18 -5.67 -3.21
C ILE A 40 -7.49 -6.67 -4.32
N LYS A 41 -7.65 -7.96 -3.99
CA LYS A 41 -8.00 -9.01 -4.95
C LYS A 41 -9.38 -8.81 -5.59
N LYS A 42 -10.35 -8.29 -4.83
CA LYS A 42 -11.73 -8.09 -5.31
C LYS A 42 -11.89 -6.84 -6.19
N TYR A 43 -11.28 -5.73 -5.81
CA TYR A 43 -11.55 -4.42 -6.40
C TYR A 43 -10.40 -3.85 -7.23
N ALA A 44 -9.21 -4.46 -7.18
CA ALA A 44 -8.05 -4.02 -7.95
C ALA A 44 -7.77 -2.49 -7.83
N PRO A 45 -7.80 -1.89 -6.62
CA PRO A 45 -7.62 -0.45 -6.47
C PRO A 45 -6.21 -0.03 -6.85
N LYS A 46 -6.05 1.24 -7.25
CA LYS A 46 -4.71 1.84 -7.37
C LYS A 46 -4.07 1.93 -5.99
N LEU A 47 -2.80 1.54 -5.86
CA LEU A 47 -2.08 1.56 -4.58
C LEU A 47 -1.02 2.66 -4.56
N TYR A 48 -0.89 3.32 -3.43
CA TYR A 48 0.20 4.23 -3.10
C TYR A 48 0.75 3.81 -1.74
N VAL A 49 1.95 3.23 -1.70
CA VAL A 49 2.52 2.64 -0.48
C VAL A 49 3.87 3.28 -0.20
N CYS A 50 4.05 3.86 0.98
CA CYS A 50 5.35 4.39 1.36
C CYS A 50 6.35 3.26 1.66
N ALA A 51 7.62 3.51 1.37
CA ALA A 51 8.71 2.54 1.51
C ALA A 51 9.94 3.13 2.21
N TYR A 52 9.76 4.21 2.96
CA TYR A 52 10.85 4.90 3.67
C TYR A 52 10.92 4.57 5.17
N HIS A 53 9.97 3.80 5.71
CA HIS A 53 9.94 3.45 7.13
C HIS A 53 10.95 2.35 7.50
N ARG A 54 11.17 1.36 6.63
CA ARG A 54 12.14 0.28 6.83
C ARG A 54 12.88 -0.01 5.55
N ASN A 55 14.17 -0.36 5.67
CA ASN A 55 14.99 -0.76 4.52
C ASN A 55 14.41 -2.00 3.80
N GLU A 56 13.80 -2.91 4.56
CA GLU A 56 13.15 -4.12 4.06
C GLU A 56 11.91 -3.83 3.18
N ASP A 57 11.27 -2.68 3.36
CA ASP A 57 10.04 -2.31 2.65
C ASP A 57 10.29 -2.10 1.15
N LEU A 58 11.52 -1.72 0.78
CA LEU A 58 11.94 -1.58 -0.62
C LEU A 58 11.85 -2.90 -1.41
N PHE A 59 11.91 -4.04 -0.72
CA PHE A 59 11.87 -5.37 -1.35
C PHE A 59 10.59 -6.13 -1.00
N SER A 60 10.20 -6.13 0.28
CA SER A 60 9.07 -6.91 0.75
C SER A 60 7.72 -6.41 0.22
N LEU A 61 7.54 -5.09 0.10
CA LEU A 61 6.29 -4.50 -0.41
C LEU A 61 6.01 -4.83 -1.88
N PRO A 62 6.93 -4.61 -2.84
CA PRO A 62 6.66 -4.93 -4.23
C PRO A 62 6.45 -6.44 -4.43
N LEU A 63 7.20 -7.29 -3.72
CA LEU A 63 6.99 -8.74 -3.74
C LEU A 63 5.59 -9.11 -3.22
N LYS A 64 5.16 -8.49 -2.11
CA LYS A 64 3.83 -8.77 -1.57
C LYS A 64 2.71 -8.30 -2.50
N ILE A 65 2.86 -7.13 -3.13
CA ILE A 65 1.87 -6.60 -4.08
C ILE A 65 1.77 -7.51 -5.30
N TRP A 66 2.90 -8.01 -5.80
CA TRP A 66 2.93 -8.96 -6.91
C TRP A 66 2.29 -10.32 -6.55
N GLU A 67 2.49 -10.80 -5.32
CA GLU A 67 1.80 -11.99 -4.79
C GLU A 67 0.27 -11.78 -4.67
N LEU A 68 -0.16 -10.57 -4.32
CA LEU A 68 -1.58 -10.23 -4.21
C LEU A 68 -2.27 -10.23 -5.57
N SER A 69 -1.64 -9.63 -6.59
CA SER A 69 -2.05 -9.77 -7.98
C SER A 69 -0.86 -9.50 -8.92
N PRO A 70 -0.53 -10.45 -9.81
CA PRO A 70 0.57 -10.28 -10.76
C PRO A 70 0.26 -9.25 -11.87
N ASP A 71 -1.00 -8.82 -12.00
CA ASP A 71 -1.43 -7.85 -13.00
C ASP A 71 -1.01 -6.41 -12.64
N TYR A 72 -0.60 -6.16 -11.39
CA TYR A 72 -0.13 -4.85 -10.98
C TYR A 72 1.20 -4.49 -11.63
N LYS A 73 1.20 -3.35 -12.34
CA LYS A 73 2.42 -2.63 -12.70
C LYS A 73 2.88 -1.81 -11.50
N ILE A 74 4.06 -2.13 -11.01
CA ILE A 74 4.65 -1.52 -9.82
C ILE A 74 5.71 -0.49 -10.27
N PHE A 75 5.53 0.75 -9.85
CA PHE A 75 6.45 1.85 -10.12
C PHE A 75 7.02 2.36 -8.81
N PHE A 76 8.33 2.60 -8.75
CA PHE A 76 8.98 3.25 -7.63
C PHE A 76 9.31 4.69 -7.99
N ARG A 77 9.00 5.63 -7.10
CA ARG A 77 9.36 7.04 -7.27
C ARG A 77 9.82 7.61 -5.94
N HIS A 78 10.87 8.42 -6.02
CA HIS A 78 11.37 9.21 -4.92
C HIS A 78 11.19 10.69 -5.27
N SER A 79 10.47 11.43 -4.43
CA SER A 79 10.35 12.88 -4.57
C SER A 79 11.62 13.55 -4.09
N LYS A 80 12.09 14.62 -4.76
CA LYS A 80 13.26 15.38 -4.32
C LYS A 80 12.91 16.13 -3.03
N TYR A 81 13.25 15.55 -1.87
CA TYR A 81 13.03 16.11 -0.56
C TYR A 81 14.21 15.77 0.36
N ILE A 82 14.54 16.67 1.30
CA ILE A 82 15.54 16.46 2.35
C ILE A 82 14.81 16.68 3.68
N PRO A 83 14.78 15.71 4.60
CA PRO A 83 15.40 14.37 4.57
C PRO A 83 14.78 13.42 3.53
N ALA A 84 15.42 12.27 3.26
CA ALA A 84 15.04 11.29 2.21
C ALA A 84 13.71 10.53 2.47
N TRP A 85 12.75 11.18 3.10
CA TRP A 85 11.36 10.75 3.19
C TRP A 85 10.72 10.92 1.80
N GLU A 86 9.60 10.25 1.52
CA GLU A 86 8.92 10.23 0.19
C GLU A 86 9.45 9.24 -0.87
N SER A 87 10.08 8.13 -0.44
CA SER A 87 10.21 6.94 -1.29
C SER A 87 8.89 6.16 -1.31
N ASN A 88 8.24 6.07 -2.46
CA ASN A 88 6.89 5.52 -2.58
C ASN A 88 6.74 4.57 -3.78
N PHE A 89 5.94 3.52 -3.60
CA PHE A 89 5.46 2.66 -4.66
C PHE A 89 4.08 3.12 -5.15
N TYR A 90 3.93 3.16 -6.47
CA TYR A 90 2.68 3.41 -7.17
C TYR A 90 2.32 2.14 -7.92
N CYS A 91 1.16 1.56 -7.65
CA CYS A 91 0.74 0.33 -8.29
C CYS A 91 -0.58 0.54 -9.03
N LYS A 92 -0.61 0.10 -10.29
CA LYS A 92 -1.79 0.18 -11.15
C LYS A 92 -1.87 -1.07 -12.03
N ILE A 93 -3.08 -1.57 -12.25
CA ILE A 93 -3.39 -2.56 -13.31
C ILE A 93 -3.60 -1.83 -14.64
#